data_AF-A0A246RIW1-F1
#
_entry.id   AF-A0A246RIW1-F1
#
_cell.length_a   1.000
_cell.length_b   1.000
_cell.length_c   1.000
_cell.angle_alpha   90.00
_cell.angle_beta   90.00
_cell.angle_gamma   90.00
#
_symmetry.space_group_name_H-M   'P 1'
#
loop_
_entity.id
_entity.type
_entity.pdbx_description
1 polymer ?
#
loop_
_entity_poly.entity_id
_entity_poly.type
_entity_poly.pdbx_seq_one_letter_code
_entity_poly.pdbx_strand_id
1 'polypeptide(L)'
;MDPQPTTPADLRPCAHCGRDVPQRAGAGRPFRYCRDNDGACQRASRNSRMRHRNAPGLPGQVARTWEVVDRLDQVVETLTEALHAELSPAGVQRQLAQARADAAAEVAAAHTARDEAREAAETAAADTARARQETRAALASADAAHHRAEQADARAAAAQEQADQALTAADTARRDSAAAQALRVQAERDRDAARHELRTLRAERDTARQLAADLTVDRDAARVDAARHAADAQRAVADATAARQETRQAHADAAAARADATAAADQARQAEAAAQ
;
A
#
# COMPACT_ATOMS: atom_id res chain seq x y z
N MET A 1 -25.24 11.23 116.04
CA MET A 1 -24.38 12.43 116.06
C MET A 1 -23.38 12.22 117.17
N ASP A 2 -22.33 11.46 116.87
CA ASP A 2 -21.18 11.26 117.76
C ASP A 2 -20.04 12.17 117.31
N PRO A 3 -19.30 12.80 118.24
CA PRO A 3 -18.27 13.78 117.94
C PRO A 3 -16.99 13.11 117.42
N GLN A 4 -16.37 13.71 116.40
CA GLN A 4 -15.10 13.25 115.86
C GLN A 4 -13.96 13.33 116.89
N PRO A 5 -13.05 12.34 116.94
CA PRO A 5 -11.82 12.45 117.72
C PRO A 5 -10.83 13.40 117.04
N THR A 6 -10.44 14.48 117.73
CA THR A 6 -9.32 15.35 117.33
C THR A 6 -8.01 14.57 117.45
N THR A 7 -7.41 14.19 116.33
CA THR A 7 -6.05 13.64 116.27
C THR A 7 -5.05 14.62 116.90
N PRO A 8 -4.15 14.16 117.80
CA PRO A 8 -3.15 15.04 118.40
C PRO A 8 -2.27 15.64 117.30
N ALA A 9 -2.08 16.96 117.34
CA ALA A 9 -1.21 17.65 116.38
C ALA A 9 0.19 17.03 116.44
N ASP A 10 0.70 16.59 115.29
CA ASP A 10 2.08 16.12 115.18
C ASP A 10 3.01 17.32 115.49
N LEU A 11 3.76 17.25 116.59
CA LEU A 11 4.63 18.32 117.06
C LEU A 11 6.07 17.98 116.68
N ARG A 12 6.75 18.89 115.99
CA ARG A 12 8.18 18.76 115.69
C ARG A 12 8.96 19.94 116.28
N PRO A 13 10.16 19.71 116.83
CA PRO A 13 10.95 20.78 117.41
C PRO A 13 11.43 21.76 116.33
N CYS A 14 11.38 23.05 116.65
CA CYS A 14 11.89 24.13 115.81
C CYS A 14 13.40 23.98 115.60
N ALA A 15 13.85 24.01 114.34
CA ALA A 15 15.28 23.88 114.00
C ALA A 15 16.16 25.06 114.42
N HIS A 16 15.61 26.07 115.13
CA HIS A 16 16.40 27.19 115.67
C HIS A 16 16.36 27.28 117.20
N CYS A 17 15.19 27.19 117.82
CA CYS A 17 15.02 27.35 119.27
C CYS A 17 14.55 26.08 119.99
N GLY A 18 14.30 24.98 119.28
CA GLY A 18 13.88 23.70 119.86
C GLY A 18 12.42 23.61 120.32
N ARG A 19 11.67 24.73 120.35
CA ARG A 19 10.24 24.75 120.76
C ARG A 19 9.38 23.89 119.83
N ASP A 20 8.39 23.20 120.38
CA ASP A 20 7.43 22.40 119.63
C ASP A 20 6.62 23.25 118.65
N VAL A 21 6.66 22.88 117.38
CA VAL A 21 5.94 23.54 116.29
C VAL A 21 4.83 22.61 115.80
N PRO A 22 3.55 23.01 115.94
CA PRO A 22 2.41 22.29 115.36
C PRO A 22 2.59 22.11 113.85
N GLN A 23 2.60 20.87 113.41
CA GLN A 23 2.65 20.55 111.98
C GLN A 23 1.27 20.67 111.35
N ARG A 24 1.24 20.89 110.04
CA ARG A 24 -0.01 20.82 109.28
C ARG A 24 -0.44 19.37 109.12
N ALA A 25 -1.73 19.11 109.23
CA ALA A 25 -2.32 17.83 108.80
C ALA A 25 -2.55 17.89 107.28
N GLY A 26 -1.61 17.36 106.48
CA GLY A 26 -1.78 17.30 105.01
C GLY A 26 -0.47 17.22 104.21
N ALA A 27 -0.60 17.10 102.88
CA ALA A 27 0.52 16.95 101.96
C ALA A 27 1.40 18.23 101.87
N GLY A 28 2.72 18.02 101.81
CA GLY A 28 3.74 19.04 101.55
C GLY A 28 4.84 19.12 102.62
N ARG A 29 5.88 19.91 102.36
CA ARG A 29 7.07 20.06 103.23
C ARG A 29 6.76 20.51 104.68
N PRO A 30 7.06 19.70 105.71
CA PRO A 30 6.82 20.03 107.13
C PRO A 30 7.35 21.40 107.56
N PHE A 31 6.70 22.02 108.56
CA PHE A 31 7.16 23.27 109.16
C PHE A 31 8.43 23.02 109.97
N ARG A 32 9.52 23.72 109.61
CA ARG A 32 10.85 23.55 110.22
C ARG A 32 11.17 24.60 111.29
N TYR A 33 10.41 25.68 111.38
CA TYR A 33 10.63 26.80 112.31
C TYR A 33 9.31 27.31 112.90
N CYS A 34 9.34 27.96 114.06
CA CYS A 34 8.17 28.56 114.69
C CYS A 34 7.54 29.67 113.83
N ARG A 35 6.20 29.72 113.77
CA ARG A 35 5.43 30.78 113.09
C ARG A 35 4.88 31.85 114.02
N ASP A 36 4.75 31.55 115.30
CA ASP A 36 4.19 32.41 116.36
C ASP A 36 4.99 33.69 116.62
N ASN A 37 6.23 33.77 116.15
CA ASN A 37 7.14 34.90 116.36
C ASN A 37 7.45 35.66 115.06
N ASP A 38 6.46 35.93 114.21
CA ASP A 38 6.59 36.65 112.94
C ASP A 38 7.74 36.15 112.05
N GLY A 39 8.05 34.86 112.06
CA GLY A 39 9.18 34.28 111.33
C GLY A 39 10.57 34.69 111.85
N ALA A 40 10.68 35.25 113.05
CA ALA A 40 11.94 35.66 113.67
C ALA A 40 12.92 34.48 113.81
N CYS A 41 12.45 33.28 114.15
CA CYS A 41 13.31 32.08 114.21
C CYS A 41 13.87 31.70 112.84
N GLN A 42 13.08 31.82 111.77
CA GLN A 42 13.53 31.58 110.41
C GLN A 42 14.54 32.65 109.95
N ARG A 43 14.28 33.93 110.26
CA ARG A 43 15.20 35.03 109.97
C ARG A 43 16.50 34.93 110.78
N ALA A 44 16.44 34.58 112.05
CA ALA A 44 17.59 34.41 112.93
C ALA A 44 18.46 33.22 112.49
N SER A 45 17.84 32.10 112.13
CA SER A 45 18.55 30.96 111.52
C SER A 45 19.20 31.36 110.17
N ARG A 46 18.49 32.11 109.32
CA ARG A 46 19.04 32.64 108.06
C ARG A 46 20.21 33.61 108.28
N ASN A 47 20.07 34.54 109.22
CA ASN A 47 21.12 35.51 109.57
C ASN A 47 22.32 34.83 110.22
N SER A 48 22.11 33.81 111.06
CA SER A 48 23.18 33.00 111.62
C SER A 48 23.96 32.29 110.51
N ARG A 49 23.27 31.64 109.56
CA ARG A 49 23.91 31.04 108.38
C ARG A 49 24.68 32.06 107.54
N MET A 50 24.10 33.24 107.26
CA MET A 50 24.79 34.30 106.52
C MET A 50 26.02 34.83 107.26
N ARG A 51 25.96 35.00 108.59
CA ARG A 51 27.11 35.43 109.41
C ARG A 51 28.21 34.37 109.41
N HIS A 52 27.88 33.09 109.54
CA HIS A 52 28.86 32.01 109.49
C HIS A 52 29.47 31.89 108.08
N ARG A 53 28.68 32.01 107.02
CA ARG A 53 29.15 31.99 105.61
C ARG A 53 30.06 33.16 105.27
N ASN A 54 29.82 34.34 105.84
CA ASN A 54 30.54 35.58 105.57
C ASN A 54 31.56 35.95 106.66
N ALA A 55 31.79 35.07 107.64
CA ALA A 55 32.78 35.33 108.69
C ALA A 55 34.19 35.40 108.09
N PRO A 56 35.01 36.41 108.42
CA PRO A 56 36.41 36.46 108.02
C PRO A 56 37.22 35.39 108.77
N GLY A 57 38.23 34.83 108.10
CA GLY A 57 39.11 33.81 108.67
C GLY A 57 38.59 32.37 108.57
N LEU A 58 39.18 31.49 109.38
CA LEU A 58 39.04 30.03 109.33
C LEU A 58 37.57 29.54 109.45
N PRO A 59 36.72 30.06 110.35
CA PRO A 59 35.34 29.58 110.51
C PRO A 59 34.45 29.79 109.28
N GLY A 60 34.62 30.91 108.57
CA GLY A 60 33.85 31.17 107.34
C GLY A 60 34.36 30.42 106.12
N GLN A 61 35.68 30.12 106.08
CA GLN A 61 36.23 29.17 105.11
C GLN A 61 35.67 27.76 105.33
N VAL A 62 35.64 27.28 106.58
CA VAL A 62 35.04 25.98 106.94
C VAL A 62 33.56 25.92 106.55
N ALA A 63 32.77 26.97 106.82
CA ALA A 63 31.36 27.01 106.45
C ALA A 63 31.11 26.93 104.92
N ARG A 64 31.93 27.62 104.10
CA ARG A 64 31.83 27.54 102.64
C ARG A 64 32.28 26.17 102.11
N THR A 65 33.31 25.57 102.70
CA THR A 65 33.73 24.21 102.34
C THR A 65 32.63 23.20 102.63
N TRP A 66 31.92 23.30 103.77
CA TRP A 66 30.77 22.44 104.06
C TRP A 66 29.63 22.59 103.06
N GLU A 67 29.36 23.79 102.54
CA GLU A 67 28.37 23.97 101.47
C GLU A 67 28.78 23.35 100.14
N VAL A 68 30.08 23.32 99.84
CA VAL A 68 30.60 22.58 98.68
C VAL A 68 30.43 21.08 98.91
N VAL A 69 30.68 20.59 100.13
CA VAL A 69 30.42 19.19 100.50
C VAL A 69 28.95 18.84 100.31
N ASP A 70 28.01 19.65 100.82
CA ASP A 70 26.56 19.42 100.64
C ASP A 70 26.16 19.37 99.15
N ARG A 71 26.78 20.22 98.30
CA ARG A 71 26.54 20.17 96.84
C ARG A 71 27.11 18.92 96.19
N LEU A 72 28.30 18.48 96.63
CA LEU A 72 28.90 17.24 96.15
C LEU A 72 28.02 16.05 96.54
N ASP A 73 27.50 16.02 97.76
CA ASP A 73 26.58 14.98 98.21
C ASP A 73 25.30 14.96 97.36
N GLN A 74 24.73 16.11 97.04
CA GLN A 74 23.56 16.20 96.13
C GLN A 74 23.88 15.71 94.71
N VAL A 75 25.07 16.00 94.18
CA VAL A 75 25.51 15.50 92.88
C VAL A 75 25.72 13.99 92.92
N VAL A 76 26.32 13.47 93.99
CA VAL A 76 26.53 12.02 94.20
C VAL A 76 25.18 11.30 94.29
N GLU A 77 24.21 11.85 95.01
CA GLU A 77 22.85 11.31 95.09
C GLU A 77 22.19 11.26 93.71
N THR A 78 22.19 12.38 92.98
CA THR A 78 21.61 12.46 91.62
C THR A 78 22.29 11.50 90.65
N LEU A 79 23.62 11.40 90.69
CA LEU A 79 24.37 10.46 89.87
C LEU A 79 24.05 9.02 90.26
N THR A 80 23.96 8.71 91.55
CA THR A 80 23.64 7.36 92.02
C THR A 80 22.24 6.94 91.57
N GLU A 81 21.26 7.85 91.64
CA GLU A 81 19.91 7.60 91.12
C GLU A 81 19.90 7.38 89.60
N ALA A 82 20.62 8.21 88.84
CA ALA A 82 20.74 8.06 87.39
C ALA A 82 21.46 6.75 87.00
N LEU A 83 22.58 6.43 87.65
CA LEU A 83 23.29 5.17 87.46
C LEU A 83 22.40 3.99 87.86
N HIS A 84 21.62 4.09 88.93
CA HIS A 84 20.67 3.03 89.31
C HIS A 84 19.54 2.89 88.29
N ALA A 85 19.03 3.99 87.74
CA ALA A 85 17.97 3.95 86.72
C ALA A 85 18.43 3.24 85.44
N GLU A 86 19.69 3.43 85.03
CA GLU A 86 20.25 2.86 83.80
C GLU A 86 20.91 1.49 84.01
N LEU A 87 21.66 1.30 85.10
CA LEU A 87 22.42 0.06 85.39
C LEU A 87 21.68 -0.93 86.29
N SER A 88 20.51 -0.57 86.81
CA SER A 88 19.64 -1.59 87.43
C SER A 88 19.24 -2.63 86.39
N PRO A 89 18.93 -3.87 86.81
CA PRO A 89 18.41 -4.90 85.90
C PRO A 89 17.21 -4.42 85.08
N ALA A 90 16.33 -3.61 85.67
CA ALA A 90 15.18 -3.03 84.98
C ALA A 90 15.58 -1.99 83.91
N GLY A 91 16.60 -1.16 84.19
CA GLY A 91 17.15 -0.20 83.23
C GLY A 91 17.74 -0.87 81.99
N VAL A 92 18.64 -1.83 82.21
CA VAL A 92 19.25 -2.63 81.15
C VAL A 92 18.20 -3.39 80.34
N GLN A 93 17.19 -3.97 80.99
CA GLN A 93 16.09 -4.65 80.28
C GLN A 93 15.29 -3.70 79.39
N ARG A 94 15.04 -2.45 79.82
CA ARG A 94 14.38 -1.44 78.97
C ARG A 94 15.24 -1.08 77.76
N GLN A 95 16.54 -0.83 77.96
CA GLN A 95 17.45 -0.53 76.86
C GLN A 95 17.55 -1.69 75.87
N LEU A 96 17.64 -2.93 76.37
CA LEU A 96 17.66 -4.13 75.53
C LEU A 96 16.34 -4.33 74.78
N ALA A 97 15.20 -4.06 75.42
CA ALA A 97 13.90 -4.11 74.76
C ALA A 97 13.79 -3.06 73.65
N GLN A 98 14.27 -1.84 73.89
CA GLN A 98 14.32 -0.78 72.89
C GLN A 98 15.22 -1.19 71.70
N ALA A 99 16.45 -1.65 71.98
CA ALA A 99 17.36 -2.10 70.93
C ALA A 99 16.79 -3.28 70.11
N ARG A 100 16.05 -4.19 70.75
CA ARG A 100 15.32 -5.26 70.05
C ARG A 100 14.17 -4.73 69.20
N ALA A 101 13.46 -3.73 69.66
CA ALA A 101 12.39 -3.08 68.90
C ALA A 101 12.95 -2.35 67.67
N ASP A 102 14.04 -1.61 67.83
CA ASP A 102 14.72 -0.90 66.73
C ASP A 102 15.26 -1.90 65.70
N ALA A 103 15.93 -2.97 66.15
CA ALA A 103 16.40 -4.03 65.26
C ALA A 103 15.24 -4.74 64.53
N ALA A 104 14.10 -4.98 65.21
CA ALA A 104 12.92 -5.56 64.57
C ALA A 104 12.33 -4.62 63.51
N ALA A 105 12.32 -3.30 63.77
CA ALA A 105 11.87 -2.30 62.82
C ALA A 105 12.79 -2.21 61.59
N GLU A 106 14.11 -2.25 61.78
CA GLU A 106 15.08 -2.28 60.68
C GLU A 106 14.94 -3.55 59.81
N VAL A 107 14.76 -4.71 60.43
CA VAL A 107 14.53 -5.98 59.71
C VAL A 107 13.21 -5.93 58.94
N ALA A 108 12.14 -5.39 59.53
CA ALA A 108 10.87 -5.21 58.83
C ALA A 108 11.02 -4.28 57.62
N ALA A 109 11.70 -3.14 57.78
CA ALA A 109 11.98 -2.21 56.67
C ALA A 109 12.81 -2.85 55.56
N ALA A 110 13.83 -3.67 55.92
CA ALA A 110 14.64 -4.40 54.95
C ALA A 110 13.83 -5.45 54.18
N HIS A 111 12.89 -6.14 54.84
CA HIS A 111 11.97 -7.07 54.17
C HIS A 111 11.02 -6.35 53.22
N THR A 112 10.41 -5.24 53.64
CA THR A 112 9.57 -4.41 52.77
C THR A 112 10.34 -3.94 51.54
N ALA A 113 11.54 -3.38 51.73
CA ALA A 113 12.36 -2.90 50.61
C ALA A 113 12.78 -4.02 49.66
N ARG A 114 13.06 -5.22 50.18
CA ARG A 114 13.36 -6.41 49.34
C ARG A 114 12.14 -6.82 48.52
N ASP A 115 10.98 -6.85 49.14
CA ASP A 115 9.75 -7.31 48.49
C ASP A 115 9.31 -6.30 47.42
N GLU A 116 9.39 -4.99 47.69
CA GLU A 116 9.20 -3.93 46.69
C GLU A 116 10.19 -4.03 45.53
N ALA A 117 11.47 -4.27 45.81
CA ALA A 117 12.49 -4.44 44.77
C ALA A 117 12.22 -5.69 43.91
N ARG A 118 11.70 -6.76 44.51
CA ARG A 118 11.31 -7.98 43.79
C ARG A 118 10.11 -7.71 42.89
N GLU A 119 9.06 -7.06 43.38
CA GLU A 119 7.88 -6.70 42.59
C GLU A 119 8.23 -5.78 41.42
N ALA A 120 9.11 -4.80 41.66
CA ALA A 120 9.62 -3.92 40.61
C ALA A 120 10.39 -4.69 39.53
N ALA A 121 11.23 -5.66 39.93
CA ALA A 121 11.97 -6.50 39.00
C ALA A 121 11.05 -7.43 38.18
N GLU A 122 10.03 -8.03 38.81
CA GLU A 122 9.02 -8.85 38.14
C GLU A 122 8.21 -8.03 37.13
N THR A 123 7.82 -6.81 37.48
CA THR A 123 7.13 -5.86 36.59
C THR A 123 8.02 -5.48 35.39
N ALA A 124 9.27 -5.10 35.64
CA ALA A 124 10.21 -4.74 34.57
C ALA A 124 10.50 -5.91 33.61
N ALA A 125 10.56 -7.14 34.13
CA ALA A 125 10.70 -8.35 33.33
C ALA A 125 9.45 -8.59 32.45
N ALA A 126 8.25 -8.42 33.00
CA ALA A 126 6.99 -8.55 32.26
C ALA A 126 6.88 -7.49 31.15
N ASP A 127 7.22 -6.24 31.44
CA ASP A 127 7.22 -5.15 30.47
C ASP A 127 8.24 -5.38 29.35
N THR A 128 9.43 -5.87 29.68
CA THR A 128 10.45 -6.25 28.68
C THR A 128 9.97 -7.40 27.80
N ALA A 129 9.29 -8.40 28.37
CA ALA A 129 8.72 -9.51 27.61
C ALA A 129 7.62 -9.02 26.65
N ARG A 130 6.75 -8.11 27.10
CA ARG A 130 5.72 -7.47 26.26
C ARG A 130 6.35 -6.67 25.13
N ALA A 131 7.32 -5.81 25.42
CA ALA A 131 8.02 -5.02 24.41
C ALA A 131 8.72 -5.90 23.34
N ARG A 132 9.30 -7.03 23.75
CA ARG A 132 9.89 -8.01 22.82
C ARG A 132 8.84 -8.71 21.96
N GLN A 133 7.65 -8.97 22.51
CA GLN A 133 6.55 -9.53 21.73
C GLN A 133 6.01 -8.53 20.71
N GLU A 134 5.80 -7.27 21.12
CA GLU A 134 5.37 -6.18 20.25
C GLU A 134 6.38 -5.94 19.13
N THR A 135 7.67 -5.92 19.44
CA THR A 135 8.74 -5.78 18.43
C THR A 135 8.71 -6.92 17.41
N ARG A 136 8.56 -8.19 17.87
CA ARG A 136 8.46 -9.34 16.97
C ARG A 136 7.20 -9.26 16.08
N ALA A 137 6.08 -8.83 16.63
CA ALA A 137 4.85 -8.64 15.85
C ALA A 137 5.00 -7.51 14.82
N ALA A 138 5.65 -6.41 15.18
CA ALA A 138 5.93 -5.30 14.27
C ALA A 138 6.85 -5.72 13.12
N LEU A 139 7.91 -6.48 13.40
CA LEU A 139 8.81 -7.03 12.37
C LEU A 139 8.06 -7.98 11.44
N ALA A 140 7.28 -8.93 11.97
CA ALA A 140 6.48 -9.84 11.15
C ALA A 140 5.45 -9.10 10.27
N SER A 141 4.86 -8.02 10.78
CA SER A 141 3.95 -7.16 10.01
C SER A 141 4.67 -6.42 8.89
N ALA A 142 5.88 -5.91 9.16
CA ALA A 142 6.73 -5.26 8.16
C ALA A 142 7.16 -6.23 7.05
N ASP A 143 7.59 -7.44 7.39
CA ASP A 143 7.94 -8.49 6.42
C ASP A 143 6.75 -8.87 5.55
N ALA A 144 5.57 -9.05 6.18
CA ALA A 144 4.34 -9.33 5.44
C ALA A 144 3.92 -8.17 4.52
N ALA A 145 4.14 -6.92 4.95
CA ALA A 145 3.90 -5.74 4.11
C ALA A 145 4.87 -5.69 2.92
N HIS A 146 6.15 -6.00 3.14
CA HIS A 146 7.16 -6.06 2.10
C HIS A 146 6.82 -7.12 1.04
N HIS A 147 6.51 -8.35 1.46
CA HIS A 147 6.09 -9.40 0.52
C HIS A 147 4.82 -9.06 -0.26
N ARG A 148 3.85 -8.37 0.36
CA ARG A 148 2.66 -7.89 -0.37
C ARG A 148 3.03 -6.84 -1.42
N ALA A 149 3.98 -5.96 -1.13
CA ALA A 149 4.48 -4.97 -2.09
C ALA A 149 5.19 -5.66 -3.27
N GLU A 150 6.11 -6.59 -3.01
CA GLU A 150 6.79 -7.36 -4.06
C GLU A 150 5.78 -8.11 -4.97
N GLN A 151 4.75 -8.71 -4.38
CA GLN A 151 3.70 -9.39 -5.15
C GLN A 151 2.85 -8.41 -5.97
N ALA A 152 2.58 -7.20 -5.44
CA ALA A 152 1.86 -6.17 -6.17
C ALA A 152 2.68 -5.67 -7.36
N ASP A 153 3.99 -5.44 -7.18
CA ASP A 153 4.91 -5.03 -8.23
C ASP A 153 5.02 -6.10 -9.32
N ALA A 154 5.14 -7.37 -8.94
CA ALA A 154 5.16 -8.49 -9.90
C ALA A 154 3.86 -8.58 -10.72
N ARG A 155 2.70 -8.36 -10.09
CA ARG A 155 1.40 -8.33 -10.78
C ARG A 155 1.30 -7.13 -11.72
N ALA A 156 1.79 -5.96 -11.31
CA ALA A 156 1.79 -4.76 -12.15
C ALA A 156 2.69 -4.96 -13.38
N ALA A 157 3.89 -5.52 -13.21
CA ALA A 157 4.78 -5.86 -14.32
C ALA A 157 4.15 -6.86 -15.30
N ALA A 158 3.53 -7.93 -14.80
CA ALA A 158 2.83 -8.90 -15.63
C ALA A 158 1.64 -8.28 -16.39
N ALA A 159 0.88 -7.40 -15.74
CA ALA A 159 -0.24 -6.68 -16.38
C ALA A 159 0.25 -5.73 -17.49
N GLN A 160 1.38 -5.06 -17.27
CA GLN A 160 1.99 -4.19 -18.28
C GLN A 160 2.48 -5.00 -19.49
N GLU A 161 3.16 -6.14 -19.26
CA GLU A 161 3.58 -7.02 -20.34
C GLU A 161 2.38 -7.53 -21.16
N GLN A 162 1.29 -7.94 -20.50
CA GLN A 162 0.06 -8.34 -21.18
C GLN A 162 -0.57 -7.21 -21.99
N ALA A 163 -0.53 -5.97 -21.48
CA ALA A 163 -1.01 -4.80 -22.21
C ALA A 163 -0.17 -4.53 -23.47
N ASP A 164 1.15 -4.60 -23.37
CA ASP A 164 2.06 -4.40 -24.50
C ASP A 164 1.89 -5.49 -25.58
N GLN A 165 1.71 -6.75 -25.15
CA GLN A 165 1.38 -7.86 -26.04
C GLN A 165 0.04 -7.63 -26.74
N ALA A 166 -0.99 -7.19 -26.01
CA ALA A 166 -2.32 -6.91 -26.57
C ALA A 166 -2.27 -5.76 -27.59
N LEU A 167 -1.49 -4.69 -27.33
CA LEU A 167 -1.29 -3.60 -28.27
C LEU A 167 -0.58 -4.08 -29.54
N THR A 168 0.47 -4.89 -29.40
CA THR A 168 1.20 -5.47 -30.54
C THR A 168 0.31 -6.38 -31.39
N ALA A 169 -0.54 -7.19 -30.74
CA ALA A 169 -1.51 -8.05 -31.41
C ALA A 169 -2.58 -7.21 -32.15
N ALA A 170 -3.09 -6.15 -31.52
CA ALA A 170 -4.05 -5.25 -32.14
C ALA A 170 -3.46 -4.53 -33.37
N ASP A 171 -2.21 -4.06 -33.28
CA ASP A 171 -1.50 -3.45 -34.42
C ASP A 171 -1.32 -4.42 -35.59
N THR A 172 -0.97 -5.66 -35.28
CA THR A 172 -0.82 -6.71 -36.29
C THR A 172 -2.16 -7.01 -36.95
N ALA A 173 -3.22 -7.21 -36.17
CA ALA A 173 -4.57 -7.42 -36.69
C ALA A 173 -5.05 -6.24 -37.57
N ARG A 174 -4.72 -4.99 -37.20
CA ARG A 174 -5.03 -3.81 -38.03
C ARG A 174 -4.29 -3.83 -39.36
N ARG A 175 -3.00 -4.17 -39.36
CA ARG A 175 -2.20 -4.29 -40.59
C ARG A 175 -2.74 -5.40 -41.50
N ASP A 176 -3.05 -6.55 -40.93
CA ASP A 176 -3.58 -7.70 -41.68
C ASP A 176 -4.95 -7.38 -42.30
N SER A 177 -5.83 -6.72 -41.54
CA SER A 177 -7.13 -6.26 -42.04
C SER A 177 -6.98 -5.25 -43.19
N ALA A 178 -6.06 -4.29 -43.07
CA ALA A 178 -5.78 -3.33 -44.14
C ALA A 178 -5.22 -4.01 -45.39
N ALA A 179 -4.32 -4.99 -45.24
CA ALA A 179 -3.78 -5.77 -46.34
C ALA A 179 -4.88 -6.61 -47.04
N ALA A 180 -5.74 -7.28 -46.27
CA ALA A 180 -6.87 -8.02 -46.79
C ALA A 180 -7.85 -7.12 -47.56
N GLN A 181 -8.13 -5.91 -47.05
CA GLN A 181 -8.96 -4.94 -47.74
C GLN A 181 -8.33 -4.45 -49.05
N ALA A 182 -7.01 -4.20 -49.07
CA ALA A 182 -6.29 -3.83 -50.28
C ALA A 182 -6.34 -4.94 -51.33
N LEU A 183 -6.12 -6.19 -50.94
CA LEU A 183 -6.25 -7.35 -51.82
C LEU A 183 -7.67 -7.49 -52.39
N ARG A 184 -8.71 -7.26 -51.58
CA ARG A 184 -10.10 -7.28 -52.04
C ARG A 184 -10.35 -6.20 -53.11
N VAL A 185 -9.91 -4.97 -52.85
CA VAL A 185 -10.06 -3.87 -53.83
C VAL A 185 -9.30 -4.17 -55.11
N GLN A 186 -8.10 -4.76 -55.02
CA GLN A 186 -7.34 -5.16 -56.20
C GLN A 186 -8.07 -6.25 -56.99
N ALA A 187 -8.58 -7.29 -56.33
CA ALA A 187 -9.34 -8.36 -56.97
C ALA A 187 -10.62 -7.85 -57.64
N GLU A 188 -11.30 -6.85 -57.05
CA GLU A 188 -12.45 -6.19 -57.66
C GLU A 188 -12.07 -5.43 -58.94
N ARG A 189 -10.94 -4.70 -58.92
CA ARG A 189 -10.41 -4.00 -60.10
C ARG A 189 -10.02 -4.97 -61.21
N ASP A 190 -9.30 -6.03 -60.88
CA ASP A 190 -8.86 -7.05 -61.84
C ASP A 190 -10.07 -7.76 -62.48
N ARG A 191 -11.09 -8.08 -61.68
CA ARG A 191 -12.36 -8.63 -62.17
C ARG A 191 -13.04 -7.68 -63.14
N ASP A 192 -13.10 -6.39 -62.80
CA ASP A 192 -13.79 -5.38 -63.62
C ASP A 192 -13.02 -5.09 -64.92
N ALA A 193 -11.69 -5.11 -64.88
CA ALA A 193 -10.82 -5.07 -66.06
C ALA A 193 -11.05 -6.29 -66.96
N ALA A 194 -11.01 -7.51 -66.42
CA ALA A 194 -11.28 -8.74 -67.18
C ALA A 194 -12.68 -8.75 -67.80
N ARG A 195 -13.70 -8.22 -67.09
CA ARG A 195 -15.05 -8.05 -67.63
C ARG A 195 -15.12 -7.02 -68.75
N HIS A 196 -14.29 -5.99 -68.72
CA HIS A 196 -14.20 -5.00 -69.79
C HIS A 196 -13.54 -5.61 -71.03
N GLU A 197 -12.38 -6.27 -70.87
CA GLU A 197 -11.68 -6.98 -71.95
C GLU A 197 -12.58 -8.02 -72.61
N LEU A 198 -13.31 -8.83 -71.82
CA LEU A 198 -14.25 -9.82 -72.35
C LEU A 198 -15.39 -9.18 -73.17
N ARG A 199 -15.87 -7.99 -72.78
CA ARG A 199 -16.87 -7.25 -73.57
C ARG A 199 -16.28 -6.76 -74.89
N THR A 200 -15.06 -6.22 -74.86
CA THR A 200 -14.33 -5.79 -76.07
C THR A 200 -14.12 -6.96 -77.03
N LEU A 201 -13.58 -8.09 -76.55
CA LEU A 201 -13.35 -9.29 -77.37
C LEU A 201 -14.65 -9.85 -77.96
N ARG A 202 -15.77 -9.79 -77.23
CA ARG A 202 -17.09 -10.19 -77.76
C ARG A 202 -17.54 -9.28 -78.88
N ALA A 203 -17.39 -7.96 -78.73
CA ALA A 203 -17.73 -6.99 -79.77
C ALA A 203 -16.85 -7.18 -81.02
N GLU A 204 -15.54 -7.36 -80.85
CA GLU A 204 -14.61 -7.65 -81.95
C GLU A 204 -15.00 -8.95 -82.69
N ARG A 205 -15.31 -10.03 -81.95
CA ARG A 205 -15.80 -11.28 -82.52
C ARG A 205 -17.09 -11.08 -83.30
N ASP A 206 -18.03 -10.30 -82.79
CA ASP A 206 -19.32 -10.08 -83.45
C ASP A 206 -19.15 -9.25 -84.74
N THR A 207 -18.28 -8.24 -84.72
CA THR A 207 -17.87 -7.51 -85.93
C THR A 207 -17.19 -8.44 -86.94
N ALA A 208 -16.27 -9.30 -86.51
CA ALA A 208 -15.61 -10.26 -87.39
C ALA A 208 -16.58 -11.27 -88.01
N ARG A 209 -17.60 -11.70 -87.24
CA ARG A 209 -18.68 -12.56 -87.76
C ARG A 209 -19.54 -11.84 -88.78
N GLN A 210 -19.89 -10.57 -88.54
CA GLN A 210 -20.64 -9.78 -89.51
C GLN A 210 -19.86 -9.63 -90.82
N LEU A 211 -18.58 -9.26 -90.73
CA LEU A 211 -17.71 -9.15 -91.90
C LEU A 211 -17.61 -10.48 -92.66
N ALA A 212 -17.48 -11.60 -91.96
CA ALA A 212 -17.45 -12.92 -92.60
C ALA A 212 -18.78 -13.26 -93.31
N ALA A 213 -19.92 -12.86 -92.74
CA ALA A 213 -21.23 -13.02 -93.36
C ALA A 213 -21.37 -12.14 -94.62
N ASP A 214 -20.97 -10.87 -94.54
CA ASP A 214 -20.99 -9.93 -95.66
C ASP A 214 -20.11 -10.44 -96.82
N LEU A 215 -18.87 -10.87 -96.52
CA LEU A 215 -17.96 -11.47 -97.51
C LEU A 215 -18.52 -12.77 -98.12
N THR A 216 -19.32 -13.52 -97.37
CA THR A 216 -20.00 -14.72 -97.87
C THR A 216 -21.09 -14.35 -98.87
N VAL A 217 -21.90 -13.32 -98.56
CA VAL A 217 -22.91 -12.78 -99.46
C VAL A 217 -22.26 -12.23 -100.73
N ASP A 218 -21.20 -11.43 -100.60
CA ASP A 218 -20.46 -10.86 -101.75
C ASP A 218 -19.88 -11.95 -102.64
N ARG A 219 -19.27 -12.99 -102.04
CA ARG A 219 -18.76 -14.15 -102.77
C ARG A 219 -19.86 -14.86 -103.54
N ASP A 220 -21.02 -15.08 -102.91
CA ASP A 220 -22.13 -15.80 -103.53
C ASP A 220 -22.79 -14.97 -104.65
N ALA A 221 -22.90 -13.65 -104.48
CA ALA A 221 -23.31 -12.73 -105.54
C ALA A 221 -22.34 -12.76 -106.73
N ALA A 222 -21.03 -12.67 -106.46
CA ALA A 222 -19.99 -12.75 -107.48
C ALA A 222 -20.01 -14.09 -108.24
N ARG A 223 -20.35 -15.20 -107.57
CA ARG A 223 -20.54 -16.51 -108.20
C ARG A 223 -21.75 -16.54 -109.13
N VAL A 224 -22.87 -15.95 -108.71
CA VAL A 224 -24.08 -15.83 -109.54
C VAL A 224 -23.81 -14.94 -110.76
N ASP A 225 -23.10 -13.82 -110.59
CA ASP A 225 -22.69 -12.94 -111.69
C ASP A 225 -21.74 -13.65 -112.66
N ALA A 226 -20.73 -14.35 -112.14
CA ALA A 226 -19.83 -15.15 -112.96
C ALA A 226 -20.57 -16.25 -113.73
N ALA A 227 -21.54 -16.94 -113.11
CA ALA A 227 -22.38 -17.93 -113.78
C ALA A 227 -23.26 -17.30 -114.88
N ARG A 228 -23.83 -16.11 -114.62
CA ARG A 228 -24.58 -15.33 -115.64
C ARG A 228 -23.70 -14.95 -116.82
N HIS A 229 -22.53 -14.36 -116.56
CA HIS A 229 -21.57 -14.02 -117.61
C HIS A 229 -21.09 -15.24 -118.40
N ALA A 230 -20.89 -16.39 -117.75
CA ALA A 230 -20.57 -17.63 -118.43
C ALA A 230 -21.71 -18.10 -119.34
N ALA A 231 -22.96 -18.02 -118.89
CA ALA A 231 -24.13 -18.35 -119.70
C ALA A 231 -24.35 -17.37 -120.87
N ASP A 232 -24.14 -16.07 -120.65
CA ASP A 232 -24.16 -15.04 -121.71
C ASP A 232 -23.06 -15.31 -122.74
N ALA A 233 -21.85 -15.63 -122.31
CA ALA A 233 -20.76 -16.00 -123.21
C ALA A 233 -21.10 -17.27 -124.00
N GLN A 234 -21.69 -18.29 -123.37
CA GLN A 234 -22.16 -19.49 -124.06
C GLN A 234 -23.24 -19.19 -125.10
N ARG A 235 -24.21 -18.33 -124.78
CA ARG A 235 -25.23 -17.85 -125.73
C ARG A 235 -24.59 -17.11 -126.90
N ALA A 236 -23.71 -16.15 -126.63
CA ALA A 236 -23.01 -15.41 -127.68
C ALA A 236 -22.16 -16.32 -128.59
N VAL A 237 -21.52 -17.36 -128.03
CA VAL A 237 -20.80 -18.37 -128.82
C VAL A 237 -21.78 -19.21 -129.66
N ALA A 238 -22.93 -19.59 -129.12
CA ALA A 238 -23.96 -20.32 -129.86
C ALA A 238 -24.54 -19.46 -131.01
N ASP A 239 -24.91 -18.21 -130.74
CA ASP A 239 -25.41 -17.25 -131.72
C ASP A 239 -24.37 -16.98 -132.81
N ALA A 240 -23.10 -16.79 -132.44
CA ALA A 240 -22.00 -16.63 -133.40
C ALA A 240 -21.80 -17.91 -134.25
N THR A 241 -22.04 -19.09 -133.68
CA THR A 241 -21.97 -20.37 -134.41
C THR A 241 -23.13 -20.52 -135.38
N ALA A 242 -24.35 -20.16 -134.96
CA ALA A 242 -25.55 -20.14 -135.80
C ALA A 242 -25.41 -19.12 -136.94
N ALA A 243 -25.00 -17.89 -136.66
CA ALA A 243 -24.74 -16.86 -137.68
C ALA A 243 -23.66 -17.30 -138.68
N ARG A 244 -22.60 -18.00 -138.22
CA ARG A 244 -21.61 -18.62 -139.12
C ARG A 244 -22.21 -19.72 -139.98
N GLN A 245 -23.11 -20.54 -139.43
CA GLN A 245 -23.83 -21.57 -140.21
C GLN A 245 -24.78 -20.93 -141.23
N GLU A 246 -25.56 -19.92 -140.85
CA GLU A 246 -26.41 -19.14 -141.75
C GLU A 246 -25.59 -18.47 -142.86
N THR A 247 -24.45 -17.87 -142.52
CA THR A 247 -23.54 -17.28 -143.51
C THR A 247 -22.99 -18.34 -144.47
N ARG A 248 -22.60 -19.52 -143.96
CA ARG A 248 -22.18 -20.66 -144.80
C ARG A 248 -23.33 -21.14 -145.70
N GLN A 249 -24.55 -21.21 -145.16
CA GLN A 249 -25.74 -21.61 -145.91
C GLN A 249 -26.06 -20.59 -147.00
N ALA A 250 -26.10 -19.29 -146.68
CA ALA A 250 -26.28 -18.21 -147.65
C ALA A 250 -25.18 -18.20 -148.72
N HIS A 251 -23.93 -18.52 -148.37
CA HIS A 251 -22.86 -18.70 -149.36
C HIS A 251 -23.10 -19.93 -150.25
N ALA A 252 -23.57 -21.04 -149.69
CA ALA A 252 -23.93 -22.24 -150.45
C ALA A 252 -25.13 -21.98 -151.37
N ASP A 253 -26.17 -21.30 -150.89
CA ASP A 253 -27.35 -20.92 -151.64
C ASP A 253 -26.98 -19.90 -152.74
N ALA A 254 -26.11 -18.93 -152.46
CA ALA A 254 -25.60 -17.99 -153.46
C ALA A 254 -24.64 -18.65 -154.47
N ALA A 255 -23.98 -19.74 -154.10
CA ALA A 255 -23.21 -20.57 -155.03
C ALA A 255 -24.13 -21.44 -155.90
N ALA A 256 -25.20 -22.00 -155.32
CA ALA A 256 -26.24 -22.73 -156.03
C ALA A 256 -27.00 -21.82 -157.00
N ALA A 257 -27.45 -20.64 -156.57
CA ALA A 257 -28.10 -19.65 -157.44
C ALA A 257 -27.16 -19.17 -158.56
N ARG A 258 -25.84 -19.06 -158.29
CA ARG A 258 -24.85 -18.80 -159.34
C ARG A 258 -24.73 -19.97 -160.31
N ALA A 259 -24.69 -21.20 -159.81
CA ALA A 259 -24.68 -22.42 -160.63
C ALA A 259 -25.94 -22.52 -161.50
N ASP A 260 -27.12 -22.26 -160.93
CA ASP A 260 -28.42 -22.21 -161.62
C ASP A 260 -28.46 -21.08 -162.65
N ALA A 261 -27.92 -19.89 -162.35
CA ALA A 261 -27.82 -18.79 -163.30
C ALA A 261 -26.85 -19.12 -164.45
N THR A 262 -25.73 -19.80 -164.18
CA THR A 262 -24.85 -20.33 -165.24
C THR A 262 -25.55 -21.41 -166.06
N ALA A 263 -26.30 -22.32 -165.43
CA ALA A 263 -27.07 -23.35 -166.12
C ALA A 263 -28.19 -22.75 -166.98
N ALA A 264 -28.88 -21.71 -166.50
CA ALA A 264 -29.87 -20.95 -167.26
C ALA A 264 -29.23 -20.15 -168.41
N ALA A 265 -28.04 -19.59 -168.20
CA ALA A 265 -27.26 -18.94 -169.27
C ALA A 265 -26.76 -19.96 -170.30
N ASP A 266 -26.38 -21.16 -169.89
CA ASP A 266 -26.01 -22.27 -170.78
C ASP A 266 -27.22 -22.81 -171.53
N GLN A 267 -28.39 -22.93 -170.89
CA GLN A 267 -29.66 -23.29 -171.53
C GLN A 267 -30.12 -22.21 -172.51
N ALA A 268 -29.94 -20.92 -172.19
CA ALA A 268 -30.23 -19.82 -173.11
C ALA A 268 -29.28 -19.83 -174.31
N ARG A 269 -27.98 -20.08 -174.09
CA ARG A 269 -26.99 -20.29 -175.17
C ARG A 269 -27.32 -21.50 -176.03
N GLN A 270 -27.79 -22.60 -175.43
CA GLN A 270 -28.21 -23.81 -176.15
C GLN A 270 -29.52 -23.58 -176.92
N ALA A 271 -30.46 -22.80 -176.40
CA ALA A 271 -31.68 -22.40 -177.08
C ALA A 271 -31.40 -21.45 -178.25
N GLU A 272 -30.44 -20.54 -178.12
CA GLU A 272 -29.96 -19.69 -179.23
C GLU A 272 -29.21 -20.50 -180.29
N ALA A 273 -28.45 -21.53 -179.91
CA ALA A 273 -27.76 -22.43 -180.84
C ALA A 273 -28.71 -23.41 -181.56
N ALA A 274 -29.89 -23.70 -181.00
CA ALA A 274 -30.93 -24.53 -181.63
C ALA A 274 -31.86 -23.74 -182.58
N ALA A 275 -31.71 -22.41 -182.64
CA ALA A 275 -32.50 -21.52 -183.49
C ALA A 275 -31.76 -21.05 -184.77
N GLN A 276 -30.56 -21.59 -185.03
CA GLN A 276 -29.78 -21.42 -186.27
C GLN A 276 -29.86 -22.67 -187.14
#